data_AF-A0A952FJJ0-F1
#
_entry.id   AF-A0A952FJJ0-F1
#
_cell.length_a   1.000
_cell.length_b   1.000
_cell.length_c   1.000
_cell.angle_alpha   90.00
_cell.angle_beta   90.00
_cell.angle_gamma   90.00
#
_symmetry.space_group_name_H-M   'P 1'
#
loop_
_entity.id
_entity.type
_entity.pdbx_description
1 polymer ?
#
loop_
_entity_poly.entity_id
_entity_poly.type
_entity_poly.pdbx_seq_one_letter_code
_entity_poly.pdbx_strand_id
1 'polypeptide(L)' 'MDRPLMPKVTAVWLVDNTSLTFEQIADFTGLHPLEVKGIADGEVAAGFRGADPVNAGMLTRSDIARCEADPT' A
#
# COMPACT_ATOMS: atom_id res chain seq x y z
N MET A 1 -10.77 -10.91 0.86
CA MET A 1 -9.85 -9.85 1.30
C MET A 1 -10.66 -8.57 1.36
N ASP A 2 -10.85 -8.02 2.56
CA ASP A 2 -11.40 -6.67 2.72
C ASP A 2 -10.42 -5.69 2.06
N ARG A 3 -10.88 -5.01 1.01
CA ARG A 3 -10.05 -4.05 0.29
C ARG A 3 -9.99 -2.75 1.09
N PRO A 4 -8.81 -2.14 1.25
CA PRO A 4 -8.70 -0.88 1.98
C PRO A 4 -9.60 0.18 1.35
N LEU A 5 -10.31 0.94 2.21
CA LEU A 5 -11.27 1.96 1.77
C LEU A 5 -10.63 3.05 0.90
N MET A 6 -9.32 3.27 1.08
CA MET A 6 -8.49 4.18 0.29
C MET A 6 -7.26 3.44 -0.25
N PRO A 7 -7.40 2.72 -1.38
CA PRO A 7 -6.34 1.85 -1.88
C PRO A 7 -5.10 2.63 -2.35
N LYS A 8 -5.28 3.83 -2.93
CA LYS A 8 -4.16 4.70 -3.35
C LYS A 8 -3.35 5.23 -2.18
N VAL A 9 -4.02 5.69 -1.12
CA VAL A 9 -3.35 6.18 0.11
C VAL A 9 -2.57 5.06 0.77
N THR A 10 -3.21 3.89 0.85
CA THR A 10 -2.63 2.68 1.40
C THR A 10 -1.40 2.24 0.61
N ALA A 11 -1.47 2.22 -0.72
CA ALA A 11 -0.34 1.89 -1.58
C ALA A 11 0.84 2.87 -1.42
N VAL A 12 0.58 4.19 -1.39
CA VAL A 12 1.62 5.19 -1.14
C VAL A 12 2.33 4.93 0.19
N TRP A 13 1.57 4.70 1.25
CA TRP A 13 2.15 4.43 2.55
C TRP A 13 2.93 3.12 2.59
N LEU A 14 2.41 2.04 2.00
CA LEU A 14 3.07 0.73 1.97
C LEU A 14 4.40 0.78 1.19
N VAL A 15 4.43 1.48 0.05
CA VAL A 15 5.66 1.66 -0.75
C VAL A 15 6.76 2.36 0.05
N ASP A 16 6.41 3.36 0.86
CA ASP A 16 7.39 4.15 1.63
C ASP A 16 7.74 3.55 3.00
N ASN A 17 6.87 2.72 3.60
CA ASN A 17 7.00 2.27 5.00
C ASN A 17 7.20 0.75 5.17
N THR A 18 7.12 -0.04 4.10
CA THR A 18 7.27 -1.50 4.14
C THR A 18 8.27 -1.97 3.09
N SER A 19 8.72 -3.24 3.19
CA SER A 19 9.60 -3.85 2.19
C SER A 19 8.84 -4.72 1.18
N LEU A 20 7.53 -4.50 1.03
CA LEU A 20 6.67 -5.23 0.09
C LEU A 20 7.02 -4.89 -1.36
N THR A 21 6.86 -5.86 -2.25
CA THR A 21 6.99 -5.69 -3.69
C THR A 21 5.78 -4.95 -4.27
N PHE A 22 5.94 -4.38 -5.46
CA PHE A 22 4.83 -3.71 -6.14
C PHE A 22 3.66 -4.64 -6.45
N GLU A 23 3.92 -5.93 -6.65
CA GLU A 23 2.90 -6.96 -6.87
C GLU A 23 2.11 -7.24 -5.59
N GLN A 24 2.79 -7.43 -4.45
CA GLN A 24 2.14 -7.63 -3.16
C GLN A 24 1.26 -6.43 -2.76
N ILE A 25 1.75 -5.20 -2.99
CA ILE A 25 0.99 -3.98 -2.71
C ILE A 25 -0.20 -3.84 -3.66
N ALA A 26 -0.02 -4.17 -4.95
CA ALA A 26 -1.08 -4.17 -5.95
C ALA A 26 -2.19 -5.16 -5.58
N ASP A 27 -1.84 -6.38 -5.18
CA ASP A 27 -2.80 -7.40 -4.79
C ASP A 27 -3.52 -7.05 -3.48
N PHE A 28 -2.81 -6.47 -2.52
CA PHE A 28 -3.41 -6.03 -1.26
C PHE A 28 -4.38 -4.85 -1.44
N THR A 29 -3.99 -3.86 -2.23
CA THR A 29 -4.79 -2.65 -2.47
C THR A 29 -5.81 -2.82 -3.60
N GLY A 30 -5.69 -3.87 -4.41
CA GLY A 30 -6.47 -4.07 -5.63
C GLY A 30 -6.14 -3.06 -6.74
N LEU A 31 -4.95 -2.47 -6.71
CA LEU A 31 -4.45 -1.56 -7.75
C LEU A 31 -3.67 -2.33 -8.80
N HIS A 32 -3.52 -1.75 -10.00
CA HIS A 32 -2.62 -2.35 -10.99
C HIS A 32 -1.15 -2.14 -10.56
N PRO A 33 -0.23 -3.11 -10.77
CA PRO A 33 1.20 -2.92 -10.44
C PRO A 33 1.84 -1.68 -11.07
N LEU A 34 1.33 -1.28 -12.25
CA LEU A 34 1.74 -0.04 -12.92
C LEU A 34 1.33 1.23 -12.16
N GLU A 35 0.16 1.22 -11.51
CA GLU A 35 -0.26 2.34 -10.64
C GLU A 35 0.62 2.42 -9.38
N VAL A 36 0.95 1.27 -8.78
CA VAL A 36 1.87 1.19 -7.64
C VAL A 36 3.26 1.70 -8.02
N LYS A 37 3.72 1.37 -9.23
CA LYS A 37 4.98 1.90 -9.77
C LYS A 37 4.93 3.42 -9.97
N GLY A 38 3.86 3.96 -10.55
CA GLY A 38 3.68 5.42 -10.67
C GLY A 38 3.59 6.15 -9.32
N ILE A 39 3.04 5.47 -8.30
CA ILE A 39 3.08 5.94 -6.91
C ILE A 39 4.52 6.01 -6.39
N ALA A 40 5.32 4.95 -6.60
CA ALA A 40 6.72 4.88 -6.21
C ALA A 40 7.60 5.90 -6.95
N ASP A 41 7.31 6.16 -8.23
CA ASP A 41 7.95 7.20 -9.05
C ASP A 41 7.56 8.62 -8.59
N GLY A 42 6.57 8.75 -7.69
CA GLY A 42 6.19 10.01 -7.06
C GLY A 42 5.12 10.81 -7.80
N GLU A 43 4.55 10.29 -8.90
CA GLU A 43 3.49 10.98 -9.66
C GLU A 43 2.21 11.19 -8.84
N VAL A 44 1.91 10.26 -7.92
CA VAL A 44 0.66 10.25 -7.14
C VAL A 44 0.90 10.57 -5.66
N ALA A 45 2.14 10.44 -5.18
CA ALA A 45 2.49 10.53 -3.75
C ALA A 45 2.35 11.95 -3.15
N ALA A 46 2.41 13.00 -3.98
CA ALA A 46 2.46 14.39 -3.50
C ALA A 46 1.27 14.83 -2.63
N GLY A 47 0.08 14.23 -2.82
CA GLY A 47 -1.12 14.54 -2.03
C GLY A 47 -1.33 13.67 -0.78
N PHE A 48 -0.56 12.59 -0.61
CA PHE A 48 -0.81 11.55 0.40
C PHE A 48 0.35 11.34 1.38
N ARG A 49 1.52 11.96 1.15
CA ARG A 49 2.65 12.01 2.08
C ARG A 49 2.23 12.71 3.38
N GLY A 50 1.72 11.94 4.34
CA GLY A 50 1.22 12.43 5.63
C GLY A 50 -0.05 11.74 6.11
N ALA A 51 -0.77 11.03 5.22
CA ALA A 51 -1.86 10.17 5.62
C ALA A 51 -1.29 8.83 6.10
N ASP A 52 -1.51 8.50 7.36
CA ASP A 52 -1.05 7.26 7.98
C ASP A 52 -2.23 6.28 8.13
N PRO A 53 -2.47 5.37 7.16
CA PRO A 53 -3.59 4.44 7.19
C PRO A 53 -3.50 3.47 8.37
N VAL A 54 -2.30 3.26 8.93
CA VAL A 54 -2.11 2.44 10.14
C VAL A 54 -2.68 3.17 11.35
N ASN A 55 -2.36 4.45 11.51
CA ASN A 55 -2.89 5.27 12.59
C ASN A 55 -4.39 5.53 12.44
N ALA A 56 -4.88 5.64 11.20
CA ALA A 56 -6.31 5.73 10.90
C ALA A 56 -7.09 4.43 11.18
N GLY A 57 -6.42 3.33 11.56
CA GLY A 57 -7.06 2.03 11.80
C GLY A 57 -7.57 1.35 10.53
N MET A 58 -7.16 1.83 9.36
CA MET A 58 -7.50 1.23 8.06
C MET A 58 -6.56 0.08 7.69
N LEU A 59 -5.40 0.00 8.34
CA LEU A 59 -4.38 -1.00 8.08
C LEU A 59 -3.74 -1.44 9.39
N THR A 60 -3.64 -2.74 9.65
CA THR A 60 -2.98 -3.22 10.86
C THR A 60 -1.58 -3.73 10.54
N ARG A 61 -0.69 -3.70 11.53
CA ARG A 61 0.64 -4.34 11.41
C ARG A 61 0.53 -5.83 11.10
N SER A 62 -0.54 -6.49 11.53
CA SER A 62 -0.83 -7.88 11.22
C SER A 62 -1.16 -8.10 9.74
N ASP A 63 -1.87 -7.15 9.11
CA ASP A 63 -2.13 -7.19 7.66
C ASP A 63 -0.84 -7.04 6.86
N ILE A 64 0.03 -6.10 7.26
CA ILE A 64 1.36 -5.94 6.64
C ILE A 64 2.16 -7.23 6.77
N ALA A 65 2.29 -7.75 8.00
CA ALA A 65 3.08 -8.96 8.25
C ALA A 65 2.54 -10.18 7.47
N ARG A 66 1.22 -10.26 7.26
CA ARG A 66 0.61 -11.28 6.41
C ARG A 66 1.02 -11.10 4.95
N CYS A 67 0.99 -9.89 4.42
CA CYS A 67 1.46 -9.60 3.06
C CYS A 67 2.97 -9.85 2.91
N GLU A 68 3.78 -9.49 3.91
CA GLU A 68 5.23 -9.71 3.89
C GLU A 68 5.58 -11.21 3.93
N ALA A 69 4.74 -12.01 4.60
CA ALA A 69 4.86 -13.46 4.64
C ALA A 69 4.28 -14.15 3.38
N ASP A 70 3.54 -13.42 2.54
CA ASP A 70 2.93 -13.95 1.32
C ASP A 70 3.85 -13.67 0.13
N PRO A 71 4.52 -14.68 -0.46
CA PRO A 71 5.48 -14.47 -1.54
C PRO A 71 4.83 -14.17 -2.91
N THR A 72 3.50 -14.08 -2.97
CA THR A 72 2.73 -13.80 -4.19
C THR A 72 2.13 -12.42 -4.21
#